data_AF-A0A101F7V3-F1
#
_entry.id   AF-A0A101F7V3-F1
#
_cell.length_a   1.000
_cell.length_b   1.000
_cell.length_c   1.000
_cell.angle_alpha   90.00
_cell.angle_beta   90.00
_cell.angle_gamma   90.00
#
_symmetry.space_group_name_H-M   'P 1'
#
loop_
_entity.id
_entity.type
_entity.pdbx_description
1 polymer ?
#
loop_
_entity_poly.entity_id
_entity_poly.type
_entity_poly.pdbx_seq_one_letter_code
_entity_poly.pdbx_strand_id
1 'polypeptide(L)'
;MHEDRVESMLHEVRSAYPVGSHHLILEFETGEYRVVDIRPFLKGPVFEPLKDPVFFRQVKADPDVRTVVWPNGADICPDVLFAESVPLKLPEELEA
;
A
#
# COMPACT_ATOMS: atom_id res chain seq x y z
N MET A 1 -27.67 12.38 14.78
CA MET A 1 -27.61 12.76 13.35
C MET A 1 -26.19 12.50 12.90
N HIS A 2 -26.05 11.51 12.01
CA HIS A 2 -24.84 10.91 11.45
C HIS A 2 -23.89 10.26 12.46
N GLU A 3 -24.23 9.00 12.80
CA GLU A 3 -23.23 8.00 13.15
C GLU A 3 -22.43 7.71 11.88
N ASP A 4 -21.34 8.44 11.64
CA ASP A 4 -20.24 7.88 10.87
C ASP A 4 -19.55 6.90 11.80
N ARG A 5 -20.19 5.73 11.97
CA ARG A 5 -19.49 4.53 12.40
C ARG A 5 -18.34 4.45 11.41
N VAL A 6 -17.10 4.55 11.90
CA VAL A 6 -15.96 3.98 11.17
C VAL A 6 -16.36 2.53 11.03
N GLU A 7 -16.97 2.19 9.88
CA GLU A 7 -17.20 0.82 9.53
C GLU A 7 -15.83 0.18 9.62
N SER A 8 -15.73 -0.80 10.49
CA SER A 8 -14.53 -1.60 10.71
C SER A 8 -14.26 -2.39 9.43
N MET A 9 -13.90 -1.70 8.35
CA MET A 9 -13.37 -2.27 7.13
C MET A 9 -11.88 -2.48 7.39
N LEU A 10 -11.55 -3.73 7.65
CA LEU A 10 -10.17 -4.18 7.58
C LEU A 10 -9.82 -4.22 6.09
N HIS A 11 -9.03 -3.26 5.63
CA HIS A 11 -8.56 -3.28 4.26
C HIS A 11 -7.62 -4.47 4.06
N GLU A 12 -7.63 -5.04 2.85
CA GLU A 12 -6.71 -6.10 2.46
C GLU A 12 -6.01 -5.70 1.16
N VAL A 13 -4.69 -5.89 1.10
CA VAL A 13 -3.92 -5.66 -0.13
C VAL A 13 -3.86 -6.96 -0.93
N ARG A 14 -4.38 -6.93 -2.16
CA ARG A 14 -4.41 -8.05 -3.11
C ARG A 14 -3.13 -8.14 -3.93
N SER A 15 -2.65 -7.00 -4.42
CA SER A 15 -1.42 -6.92 -5.20
C SER A 15 -0.68 -5.60 -4.94
N ALA A 16 0.63 -5.62 -5.15
CA ALA A 16 1.48 -4.46 -4.90
C ALA A 16 2.56 -4.37 -5.99
N TYR A 17 2.73 -3.17 -6.54
CA TYR A 17 3.68 -2.89 -7.62
C TYR A 17 4.58 -1.72 -7.22
N PRO A 18 5.90 -1.92 -7.09
CA PRO A 18 6.82 -0.84 -6.76
C PRO A 18 7.05 0.08 -7.97
N VAL A 19 6.76 1.36 -7.79
CA VAL A 19 6.94 2.41 -8.79
C VAL A 19 7.86 3.52 -8.26
N GLY A 20 8.71 4.07 -9.13
CA GLY A 20 9.71 5.06 -8.72
C GLY A 20 10.67 4.51 -7.66
N SER A 21 11.07 5.35 -6.71
CA SER A 21 12.03 4.98 -5.65
C SER A 21 11.38 4.34 -4.41
N HIS A 22 10.20 4.81 -3.99
CA HIS A 22 9.52 4.39 -2.74
C HIS A 22 7.99 4.51 -2.83
N HIS A 23 7.42 4.48 -4.04
CA HIS A 23 5.97 4.47 -4.19
C HIS A 23 5.49 3.05 -4.50
N LEU A 24 4.30 2.72 -4.00
CA LEU A 24 3.61 1.48 -4.33
C LEU A 24 2.29 1.82 -5.01
N ILE A 25 1.99 1.11 -6.10
CA ILE A 25 0.61 0.94 -6.55
C ILE A 25 0.07 -0.30 -5.84
N LEU A 26 -1.04 -0.15 -5.15
CA LEU A 26 -1.70 -1.20 -4.37
C LEU A 26 -3.08 -1.45 -4.95
N GLU A 27 -3.44 -2.72 -5.11
CA GLU A 27 -4.81 -3.14 -5.34
C GLU A 27 -5.41 -3.59 -4.01
N PHE A 28 -6.55 -3.03 -3.63
CA PHE A 28 -7.27 -3.44 -2.43
C PHE A 28 -8.36 -4.46 -2.76
N GLU A 29 -8.91 -5.13 -1.74
CA GLU A 29 -10.02 -6.08 -1.91
C GLU A 29 -11.23 -5.48 -2.65
N THR A 30 -11.44 -4.16 -2.55
CA THR A 30 -12.52 -3.43 -3.21
C THR A 30 -12.39 -3.43 -4.74
N GLY A 31 -11.23 -3.84 -5.27
CA GLY A 31 -10.84 -3.67 -6.67
C GLY A 31 -10.26 -2.28 -6.96
N GLU A 32 -10.17 -1.39 -5.96
CA GLU A 32 -9.57 -0.07 -6.13
C GLU A 32 -8.04 -0.18 -6.21
N TYR A 33 -7.48 0.52 -7.19
CA TYR A 33 -6.04 0.74 -7.28
C TYR A 33 -5.69 2.09 -6.65
N ARG A 34 -4.68 2.12 -5.78
CA ARG A 34 -4.25 3.34 -5.07
C ARG A 34 -2.73 3.48 -5.08
N VAL A 35 -2.22 4.71 -5.07
CA VAL A 35 -0.77 5.00 -4.95
C VAL A 35 -0.44 5.52 -3.57
N VAL A 36 0.61 4.99 -2.96
CA VAL A 36 1.15 5.48 -1.68
C VAL A 36 2.64 5.77 -1.80
N ASP A 37 3.09 6.84 -1.14
CA ASP A 37 4.50 7.09 -0.85
C ASP A 37 4.84 6.52 0.53
N ILE A 38 5.71 5.51 0.61
CA ILE A 38 5.98 4.85 1.89
C ILE A 38 7.09 5.50 2.72
N ARG A 39 7.78 6.53 2.19
CA ARG A 39 8.89 7.21 2.89
C ARG A 39 8.54 7.68 4.31
N PRO A 40 7.33 8.21 4.59
CA PRO A 40 6.94 8.60 5.95
C PRO A 40 6.92 7.46 6.97
N PHE A 41 6.80 6.20 6.51
CA PHE A 41 6.71 5.01 7.35
C PHE A 41 8.07 4.36 7.65
N LEU A 42 9.14 4.76 6.96
CA LEU A 42 10.46 4.13 7.06
C LEU A 42 11.21 4.52 8.36
N LYS A 43 10.63 4.17 9.51
CA LYS A 43 11.13 4.54 10.85
C LYS A 43 11.50 3.30 11.66
N GLY A 44 12.74 3.25 12.11
CA GLY A 44 13.26 2.16 12.94
C GLY A 44 14.01 1.10 12.12
N PRO A 45 14.70 0.19 12.81
CA PRO A 45 15.73 -0.66 12.20
C PRO A 45 15.17 -1.65 11.17
N VAL A 46 13.93 -2.13 11.34
CA VAL A 46 13.31 -3.07 10.38
C VAL A 46 13.02 -2.41 9.03
N PHE A 47 12.84 -1.09 8.99
CA PHE A 47 12.57 -0.36 7.74
C PHE A 47 13.82 0.25 7.11
N GLU A 48 14.97 0.23 7.79
CA GLU A 48 16.22 0.80 7.27
C GLU A 48 16.63 0.22 5.90
N PRO A 49 16.55 -1.11 5.65
CA PRO A 49 16.88 -1.67 4.35
C PRO A 49 16.00 -1.15 3.21
N LEU A 50 14.76 -0.73 3.49
CA LEU A 50 13.82 -0.25 2.48
C LEU A 50 14.21 1.14 1.93
N LYS A 51 15.20 1.82 2.51
CA LYS A 51 15.77 3.05 1.92
C LYS A 51 16.61 2.79 0.67
N ASP A 52 17.07 1.54 0.47
CA ASP A 52 17.68 1.10 -0.78
C ASP A 52 16.57 0.74 -1.79
N PRO A 53 16.48 1.45 -2.93
CA PRO A 53 15.48 1.15 -3.96
C PRO A 53 15.52 -0.30 -4.47
N VAL A 54 16.68 -0.97 -4.45
CA VAL A 54 16.80 -2.37 -4.88
C VAL A 54 16.14 -3.31 -3.88
N PHE A 55 16.31 -3.05 -2.58
CA PHE A 55 15.65 -3.83 -1.53
C PHE A 55 14.15 -3.52 -1.48
N PHE A 56 13.77 -2.25 -1.56
CA PHE A 56 12.37 -1.81 -1.61
C PHE A 56 11.57 -2.50 -2.72
N ARG A 57 12.15 -2.69 -3.90
CA ARG A 57 11.48 -3.36 -5.03
C ARG A 57 11.17 -4.84 -4.81
N GLN A 58 11.67 -5.45 -3.74
CA GLN A 58 11.37 -6.84 -3.39
C GLN A 58 10.03 -7.00 -2.64
N VAL A 59 9.27 -5.92 -2.48
CA VAL A 59 7.91 -5.91 -1.92
C VAL A 59 7.02 -6.97 -2.59
N LYS A 60 6.17 -7.61 -1.79
CA LYS A 60 5.11 -8.52 -2.25
C LYS A 60 3.85 -8.31 -1.43
N ALA A 61 2.68 -8.51 -2.03
CA ALA A 61 1.46 -8.73 -1.25
C ALA A 61 1.48 -10.15 -0.70
N ASP A 62 1.26 -10.31 0.61
CA ASP A 62 1.17 -11.59 1.29
C ASP A 62 -0.30 -11.91 1.61
N PRO A 63 -0.87 -13.00 1.06
CA PRO A 63 -2.28 -13.33 1.26
C PRO A 63 -2.60 -13.82 2.68
N ASP A 64 -1.61 -14.33 3.42
CA ASP A 64 -1.80 -14.82 4.79
C ASP A 64 -1.79 -13.66 5.79
N VAL A 65 -0.91 -12.67 5.57
CA VAL A 65 -0.82 -11.45 6.39
C VAL A 65 -1.77 -10.35 5.90
N ARG A 66 -2.30 -10.47 4.68
CA ARG A 66 -3.25 -9.56 4.01
C ARG A 66 -2.72 -8.14 3.78
N THR A 67 -1.39 -8.01 3.66
CA THR A 67 -0.74 -6.73 3.39
C THR A 67 0.57 -6.91 2.63
N VAL A 68 1.30 -5.81 2.39
CA VAL A 68 2.62 -5.83 1.76
C VAL A 68 3.71 -6.24 2.76
N VAL A 69 4.64 -7.07 2.30
CA VAL A 69 5.80 -7.56 3.05
C VAL A 69 7.10 -7.44 2.25
N TRP A 70 8.22 -7.34 2.96
CA TRP A 70 9.58 -7.42 2.41
C TRP A 70 10.35 -8.65 2.92
N PRO A 71 11.46 -9.05 2.26
CA PRO A 71 12.23 -10.25 2.66
C PRO A 71 12.76 -10.25 4.10
N ASN A 72 12.90 -9.08 4.72
CA ASN A 72 13.31 -8.94 6.12
C ASN A 72 12.15 -9.02 7.12
N GLY A 73 10.93 -9.33 6.65
CA GLY A 73 9.73 -9.41 7.48
C GLY A 73 9.10 -8.06 7.82
N ALA A 74 9.57 -6.95 7.24
CA ALA A 74 8.88 -5.68 7.36
C ALA A 74 7.52 -5.75 6.68
N ASP A 75 6.50 -5.20 7.31
CA ASP A 75 5.16 -5.03 6.79
C ASP A 75 4.61 -3.64 7.12
N ILE A 76 3.53 -3.24 6.47
CA ILE A 76 2.82 -1.99 6.79
C ILE A 76 1.33 -2.32 6.88
N CYS A 77 0.65 -1.86 7.94
CA CYS A 77 -0.77 -2.11 8.13
C CYS A 77 -1.60 -1.65 6.90
N PRO A 78 -2.51 -2.48 6.37
CA PRO A 78 -3.26 -2.17 5.16
C PRO A 78 -4.18 -0.96 5.33
N ASP A 79 -4.73 -0.73 6.52
CA ASP A 79 -5.55 0.46 6.81
C ASP A 79 -4.72 1.76 6.76
N VAL A 80 -3.46 1.71 7.22
CA VAL A 80 -2.53 2.84 7.11
C VAL A 80 -2.21 3.11 5.64
N LEU A 81 -1.96 2.06 4.86
CA LEU A 81 -1.73 2.19 3.41
C LEU A 81 -2.95 2.77 2.70
N PHE A 82 -4.16 2.34 3.05
CA PHE A 82 -5.39 2.87 2.46
C PHE A 82 -5.59 4.36 2.79
N ALA A 83 -5.46 4.71 4.07
CA ALA A 83 -5.66 6.08 4.55
C ALA A 83 -4.66 7.08 3.94
N GLU A 84 -3.41 6.67 3.74
CA GLU A 84 -2.32 7.53 3.27
C GLU A 84 -2.08 7.45 1.75
N SER A 85 -2.86 6.63 1.05
CA SER A 85 -2.80 6.51 -0.41
C SER A 85 -3.83 7.38 -1.11
N VAL A 86 -3.63 7.60 -2.40
CA VAL A 86 -4.58 8.29 -3.28
C VAL A 86 -5.15 7.33 -4.33
N PRO A 87 -6.45 7.38 -4.64
CA PRO A 87 -7.03 6.60 -5.73
C PRO A 87 -6.32 6.83 -7.06
N LEU A 88 -5.97 5.75 -7.76
CA LEU A 88 -5.61 5.83 -9.17
C LEU A 88 -6.89 6.01 -9.98
N LYS A 89 -6.95 7.11 -10.71
CA LYS A 89 -8.00 7.36 -11.69
C LYS A 89 -7.42 7.18 -13.08
N LEU A 90 -8.14 6.45 -13.93
CA LEU A 90 -7.84 6.47 -15.35
C LEU A 90 -8.12 7.89 -15.90
N PRO A 91 -7.37 8.34 -16.91
CA PRO A 91 -7.74 9.53 -17.66
C PRO A 91 -9.17 9.40 -18.18
N GLU A 92 -9.94 10.49 -18.10
CA GLU A 92 -11.35 10.52 -18.56
C GLU A 92 -11.47 10.13 -20.04
N GLU A 93 -10.43 10.34 -20.86
CA GLU A 93 -10.43 9.99 -22.28
C GLU A 93 -10.42 8.49 -22.58
N LEU A 94 -10.18 7.63 -21.58
CA LEU A 94 -10.22 6.16 -21.73
C LEU A 94 -11.57 5.53 -21.37
N GLU A 95 -12.55 6.33 -20.91
CA GLU A 95 -13.90 5.86 -20.56
C GLU A 95 -14.91 5.97 -21.72
N ALA A 96 -14.46 6.34 -22.93
CA ALA A 96 -15.28 6.57 -24.13
C ALA A 96 -15.47 5.34 -25.03
#